data_AF-A0A6J6EXF8-F1
#
_entry.id   AF-A0A6J6EXF8-F1
#
_cell.length_a   1.000
_cell.length_b   1.000
_cell.length_c   1.000
_cell.angle_alpha   90.00
_cell.angle_beta   90.00
_cell.angle_gamma   90.00
#
_symmetry.space_group_name_H-M   'P 1'
#
loop_
_entity.id
_entity.type
_entity.pdbx_description
1 polymer ?
#
loop_
_entity_poly.entity_id
_entity_poly.type
_entity_poly.pdbx_seq_one_letter_code
_entity_poly.pdbx_strand_id
1 'polypeptide(L)'
;MRDQNFILPNVDVSPTAVLNYLSPFTEPAQTDKFAFNRDWMREQFGRVNDPRNPDFSTGMKLNLPPQYVLVHRVWLGCIGVLSQLNAEVGVRAEIERSMPGFTDYFENSAAKSV
;
A
#
# COMPACT_ATOMS: atom_id res chain seq x y z
N MET A 1 0.93 -14.31 0.91
CA MET A 1 0.64 -13.52 2.14
C MET A 1 0.67 -14.34 3.41
N ARG A 2 0.06 -15.55 3.45
CA ARG A 2 0.13 -16.44 4.62
C ARG A 2 1.56 -16.92 4.93
N ASP A 3 2.34 -17.30 3.91
CA ASP A 3 3.74 -17.74 4.08
C ASP A 3 4.67 -16.66 4.65
N GLN A 4 4.28 -15.39 4.53
CA GLN A 4 5.02 -14.23 5.04
C GLN A 4 4.38 -13.68 6.32
N ASN A 5 3.45 -14.41 6.93
CA ASN A 5 2.74 -14.07 8.16
C ASN A 5 1.95 -12.75 8.14
N PHE A 6 1.55 -12.26 6.96
CA PHE A 6 0.64 -11.10 6.87
C PHE A 6 -0.82 -11.46 7.19
N ILE A 7 -1.16 -12.74 7.02
CA ILE A 7 -2.45 -13.32 7.40
C ILE A 7 -2.12 -14.53 8.28
N LEU A 8 -2.60 -14.53 9.53
CA LEU A 8 -2.35 -15.63 10.46
C LEU A 8 -3.12 -16.90 10.06
N PRO A 9 -2.66 -18.11 10.42
CA PRO A 9 -3.25 -19.37 9.95
C PRO A 9 -4.75 -19.54 10.26
N ASN A 10 -5.21 -18.98 11.38
CA ASN A 10 -6.58 -19.07 11.88
C ASN A 10 -7.45 -17.86 11.54
N VAL A 11 -6.97 -16.95 10.67
CA VAL A 11 -7.71 -15.76 10.26
C VAL A 11 -8.35 -15.98 8.90
N ASP A 12 -9.68 -15.88 8.88
CA ASP A 12 -10.46 -15.87 7.65
C ASP A 12 -10.70 -14.43 7.16
N VAL A 13 -10.28 -14.17 5.93
CA VAL A 13 -10.35 -12.87 5.27
C VAL A 13 -10.55 -13.06 3.77
N SER A 14 -11.50 -12.32 3.22
CA SER A 14 -11.79 -12.34 1.78
C SER A 14 -10.66 -11.68 0.99
N PRO A 15 -10.17 -12.28 -0.12
CA PRO A 15 -9.20 -11.65 -0.99
C PRO A 15 -9.64 -10.27 -1.50
N THR A 16 -10.93 -10.12 -1.86
CA THR A 16 -11.49 -8.83 -2.30
C THR A 16 -11.46 -7.80 -1.19
N ALA A 17 -11.71 -8.21 0.06
CA ALA A 17 -11.64 -7.30 1.20
C ALA A 17 -10.20 -6.84 1.46
N VAL A 18 -9.21 -7.73 1.32
CA VAL A 18 -7.78 -7.37 1.40
C VAL A 18 -7.41 -6.38 0.30
N LEU A 19 -7.85 -6.64 -0.94
CA LEU A 19 -7.61 -5.72 -2.05
C LEU A 19 -8.21 -4.34 -1.78
N ASN A 20 -9.49 -4.26 -1.40
CA ASN A 20 -10.15 -2.99 -1.08
C ASN A 20 -9.43 -2.22 0.05
N TYR A 21 -9.01 -2.94 1.09
CA TYR A 21 -8.25 -2.33 2.18
C TYR A 21 -6.91 -1.73 1.70
N LEU A 22 -6.18 -2.45 0.84
CA LEU A 22 -4.84 -2.07 0.37
C LEU A 22 -4.85 -1.06 -0.79
N SER A 23 -5.86 -1.09 -1.66
CA SER A 23 -5.93 -0.32 -2.90
C SER A 23 -5.59 1.17 -2.73
N PRO A 24 -6.11 1.89 -1.72
CA PRO A 24 -5.84 3.31 -1.57
C PRO A 24 -4.36 3.63 -1.25
N PHE A 25 -3.60 2.70 -0.66
CA PHE A 25 -2.17 2.89 -0.46
C PHE A 25 -1.36 2.74 -1.76
N THR A 26 -1.95 2.13 -2.79
CA THR A 26 -1.32 1.96 -4.11
C THR A 26 -1.67 3.08 -5.08
N GLU A 27 -2.69 3.89 -4.78
CA GLU A 27 -3.12 5.05 -5.58
C GLU A 27 -1.95 5.93 -6.05
N PRO A 28 -0.94 6.29 -5.22
CA PRO A 28 0.14 7.15 -5.67
C PRO A 28 0.98 6.55 -6.81
N ALA A 29 1.00 5.22 -6.96
CA ALA A 29 1.71 4.52 -8.02
C ALA A 29 0.82 4.18 -9.23
N GLN A 30 -0.46 4.56 -9.22
CA GLN A 30 -1.39 4.36 -10.35
C GLN A 30 -1.39 5.52 -11.34
N THR A 31 -0.79 6.65 -11.00
CA THR A 31 -0.65 7.83 -11.86
C THR A 31 0.81 8.08 -12.21
N ASP A 32 1.06 8.77 -13.33
CA ASP A 32 2.42 9.16 -13.76
C ASP A 32 3.10 10.06 -12.72
N LYS A 33 2.30 10.95 -12.10
CA LYS A 33 2.69 11.79 -10.99
C LYS A 33 1.55 11.87 -9.98
N PHE A 34 1.91 11.88 -8.70
CA PHE A 34 0.98 11.99 -7.60
C PHE A 34 1.34 13.20 -6.74
N ALA A 35 0.34 14.04 -6.44
CA ALA A 35 0.48 15.21 -5.60
C ALA A 35 0.16 14.86 -4.14
N PHE A 36 1.20 14.55 -3.36
CA PHE A 36 1.06 14.36 -1.93
C PHE A 36 0.70 15.69 -1.27
N ASN A 37 -0.42 15.73 -0.56
CA ASN A 37 -0.81 16.88 0.24
C ASN A 37 -1.39 16.43 1.58
N ARG A 38 -1.64 17.40 2.46
CA ARG A 38 -2.13 17.13 3.82
C ARG A 38 -3.57 16.60 3.82
N ASP A 39 -4.39 17.00 2.86
CA ASP A 39 -5.80 16.64 2.82
C ASP A 39 -5.98 15.19 2.39
N TRP A 40 -5.27 14.76 1.35
CA TRP A 40 -5.16 13.35 0.96
C TRP A 40 -4.66 12.49 2.12
N MET A 41 -3.58 12.92 2.80
CA MET A 41 -3.03 12.16 3.93
C MET A 41 -4.08 12.00 5.05
N ARG A 42 -4.79 13.07 5.41
CA ARG A 42 -5.86 13.02 6.42
C ARG A 42 -6.99 12.10 6.00
N GLU A 43 -7.39 12.14 4.74
CA GLU A 43 -8.42 11.24 4.20
C GLU A 43 -8.00 9.77 4.34
N GLN A 44 -6.78 9.42 3.92
CA GLN A 44 -6.28 8.04 4.01
C GLN A 44 -6.18 7.55 5.46
N PHE A 45 -5.60 8.35 6.36
CA PHE A 45 -5.52 7.97 7.78
C PHE A 45 -6.90 7.96 8.46
N GLY A 46 -7.80 8.87 8.09
CA GLY A 46 -9.17 8.90 8.58
C GLY A 46 -9.92 7.63 8.19
N ARG A 47 -9.84 7.22 6.93
CA ARG A 47 -10.46 6.01 6.40
C ARG A 47 -10.02 4.75 7.15
N VAL A 48 -8.70 4.59 7.37
CA VAL A 48 -8.12 3.41 8.02
C VAL A 48 -8.49 3.32 9.50
N ASN A 49 -8.72 4.47 10.15
CA ASN A 49 -9.08 4.54 11.57
C ASN A 49 -10.60 4.60 11.81
N ASP A 50 -11.45 4.63 10.78
CA ASP A 50 -12.91 4.71 10.93
C ASP A 50 -13.52 3.32 11.19
N PRO A 51 -14.04 3.03 12.40
CA PRO A 51 -14.64 1.74 12.71
C PRO A 51 -15.92 1.44 11.93
N ARG A 52 -16.54 2.45 11.32
CA ARG A 52 -17.74 2.32 10.48
C ARG A 52 -17.39 1.88 9.06
N ASN A 53 -16.13 2.00 8.66
CA ASN A 53 -15.68 1.57 7.35
C ASN A 53 -15.68 0.04 7.27
N PRO A 54 -16.31 -0.59 6.26
CA PRO A 54 -16.28 -2.03 6.05
C PRO A 54 -14.85 -2.63 6.06
N ASP A 55 -13.88 -1.86 5.56
CA ASP A 55 -12.48 -2.27 5.46
C ASP A 55 -11.72 -2.23 6.81
N PHE A 56 -12.26 -1.56 7.83
CA PHE A 56 -11.63 -1.46 9.16
C PHE A 56 -11.40 -2.84 9.78
N SER A 57 -12.43 -3.70 9.67
CA SER A 57 -12.36 -5.08 10.17
C SER A 57 -11.30 -5.92 9.45
N THR A 58 -11.03 -5.63 8.18
CA THR A 58 -9.96 -6.28 7.40
C THR A 58 -8.60 -5.84 7.89
N GLY A 59 -8.39 -4.54 8.14
CA GLY A 59 -7.13 -4.03 8.69
C GLY A 59 -6.78 -4.68 10.03
N MET A 60 -7.76 -4.86 10.92
CA MET A 60 -7.58 -5.52 12.21
C MET A 60 -7.26 -7.02 12.13
N LYS A 61 -7.57 -7.67 11.00
CA LYS A 61 -7.26 -9.08 10.73
C LYS A 61 -5.87 -9.28 10.13
N LEU A 62 -5.28 -8.23 9.55
CA LEU A 62 -3.95 -8.29 8.98
C LEU A 62 -2.91 -8.17 10.10
N ASN A 63 -1.84 -8.94 9.94
CA ASN A 63 -0.68 -8.88 10.82
C ASN A 63 0.46 -8.18 10.08
N LEU A 64 1.16 -7.26 10.74
CA LEU A 64 2.41 -6.70 10.24
C LEU A 64 3.58 -7.46 10.89
N PRO A 65 4.30 -8.32 10.16
CA PRO A 65 5.39 -9.07 10.76
C PRO A 65 6.51 -8.13 11.27
N PRO A 66 7.18 -8.46 12.39
CA PRO A 66 8.18 -7.58 13.02
C PRO A 66 9.29 -7.10 12.07
N GLN A 67 9.71 -7.96 11.13
CA GLN A 67 10.75 -7.61 10.14
C GLN A 67 10.34 -6.47 9.19
N TYR A 68 9.04 -6.19 9.04
CA TYR A 68 8.54 -5.11 8.19
C TYR A 68 8.17 -3.85 8.97
N VAL A 69 8.21 -3.87 10.31
CA VAL A 69 7.80 -2.72 11.15
C VAL A 69 8.67 -1.49 10.88
N LEU A 70 9.99 -1.67 10.78
CA LEU A 70 10.90 -0.56 10.49
C LEU A 70 10.63 0.03 9.10
N VAL A 71 10.46 -0.83 8.09
CA VAL A 71 10.16 -0.40 6.71
C VAL A 71 8.86 0.39 6.67
N HIS A 72 7.80 -0.14 7.30
CA HIS A 72 6.51 0.51 7.38
C HIS A 72 6.61 1.88 8.07
N ARG A 73 7.33 1.98 9.20
CA ARG A 73 7.53 3.23 9.92
C ARG A 73 8.27 4.28 9.09
N VAL A 74 9.34 3.89 8.40
CA VAL A 74 10.09 4.80 7.52
C VAL A 74 9.20 5.28 6.38
N TRP A 75 8.47 4.37 5.75
CA TRP A 75 7.54 4.68 4.66
C TRP A 75 6.43 5.66 5.08
N LEU A 76 5.81 5.47 6.25
CA LEU A 76 4.84 6.41 6.81
C LEU A 76 5.48 7.80 7.06
N GLY A 77 6.72 7.84 7.53
CA GLY A 77 7.47 9.08 7.71
C GLY A 77 7.71 9.81 6.39
N CYS A 78 8.09 9.09 5.34
CA CYS A 78 8.26 9.64 3.99
C CYS A 78 6.96 10.25 3.47
N ILE A 79 5.83 9.55 3.60
CA ILE A 79 4.51 10.10 3.23
C ILE A 79 4.23 11.39 4.00
N GLY A 80 4.45 11.39 5.31
CA GLY A 80 4.27 12.57 6.15
C GLY A 80 5.11 13.76 5.68
N VAL A 81 6.36 13.55 5.27
CA VAL A 81 7.23 14.61 4.73
C VAL A 81 6.75 15.09 3.36
N LEU A 82 6.46 14.17 2.44
CA LEU A 82 5.97 14.49 1.08
C LEU A 82 4.67 15.31 1.13
N SER A 83 3.71 14.90 1.97
CA SER A 83 2.46 15.63 2.17
C SER A 83 2.64 16.99 2.82
N GLN A 84 3.66 17.18 3.67
CA GLN A 84 3.97 18.48 4.25
C GLN A 84 4.60 19.44 3.24
N LEU A 85 5.36 18.90 2.29
CA LEU A 85 6.00 19.66 1.21
C LEU A 85 5.05 19.98 0.04
N ASN A 86 3.84 19.41 0.03
CA ASN A 86 2.95 19.43 -1.14
C ASN A 86 3.65 18.89 -2.40
N ALA A 87 4.42 17.81 -2.25
CA ALA A 87 5.30 17.31 -3.29
C ALA A 87 4.52 16.58 -4.39
N GLU A 88 4.89 16.84 -5.65
CA GLU A 88 4.45 16.07 -6.81
C GLU A 88 5.56 15.08 -7.22
N VAL A 89 5.28 13.78 -7.16
CA VAL A 89 6.28 12.71 -7.35
C VAL A 89 5.77 11.63 -8.30
N GLY A 90 6.63 11.17 -9.21
CA GLY A 90 6.36 9.97 -10.02
C GLY A 90 6.65 8.70 -9.24
N VAL A 91 5.71 8.27 -8.39
CA VAL A 91 5.92 7.18 -7.43
C VAL A 91 6.23 5.86 -8.13
N ARG A 92 5.53 5.53 -9.23
CA ARG A 92 5.79 4.32 -10.00
C ARG A 92 7.22 4.30 -10.54
N ALA A 93 7.69 5.39 -11.12
CA ALA A 93 9.04 5.50 -11.66
C ALA A 93 10.10 5.32 -10.56
N GLU A 94 9.88 5.87 -9.36
CA GLU A 94 10.79 5.66 -8.23
C GLU A 94 10.81 4.21 -7.72
N ILE A 95 9.66 3.53 -7.71
CA ILE A 95 9.58 2.10 -7.36
C ILE A 95 10.35 1.28 -8.39
N GLU A 96 10.09 1.48 -9.69
CA GLU A 96 10.79 0.76 -10.77
C GLU A 96 12.30 0.96 -10.73
N ARG A 97 12.75 2.19 -10.45
CA ARG A 97 14.17 2.53 -10.32
C ARG A 97 14.83 1.89 -9.11
N SER A 98 14.10 1.76 -7.99
CA SER A 98 14.69 1.41 -6.69
C SER A 98 14.46 -0.04 -6.27
N MET A 99 13.51 -0.74 -6.90
CA MET A 99 13.14 -2.11 -6.56
C MET A 99 13.40 -3.07 -7.74
N PRO A 100 14.59 -3.72 -7.76
CA PRO A 100 14.87 -4.78 -8.73
C PRO A 100 13.79 -5.87 -8.69
N GLY A 101 13.32 -6.29 -9.86
CA GLY A 101 12.30 -7.32 -10.00
C GLY A 101 10.85 -6.84 -9.89
N PHE A 102 10.61 -5.54 -9.68
CA PHE A 102 9.25 -4.99 -9.66
C PHE A 102 8.56 -5.11 -11.02
N THR A 103 9.27 -4.87 -12.11
CA THR A 103 8.74 -4.95 -13.48
C THR A 103 8.59 -6.38 -13.98
N ASP A 104 9.44 -7.31 -13.52
CA ASP A 104 9.45 -8.71 -13.96
C ASP A 104 8.08 -9.38 -13.83
N TYR A 105 7.31 -9.06 -12.77
CA TYR A 105 5.96 -9.59 -12.59
C TYR A 105 5.00 -9.12 -13.70
N PHE A 106 5.07 -7.84 -14.07
CA PHE A 106 4.18 -7.25 -15.07
C PHE A 106 4.54 -7.68 -16.49
N GLU A 107 5.84 -7.79 -16.80
CA GLU A 107 6.33 -8.27 -18.09
C GLU A 107 5.96 -9.74 -18.34
N ASN A 108 6.14 -10.60 -17.33
CA ASN A 108 5.78 -12.01 -17.42
C ASN A 108 4.26 -12.24 -17.50
N SER A 109 3.46 -11.35 -16.91
CA SER A 109 2.00 -11.42 -17.00
C SER A 109 1.48 -10.96 -18.37
N ALA A 110 2.15 -9.99 -19.01
CA ALA A 110 1.85 -9.58 -20.38
C ALA A 110 2.24 -10.67 -21.39
N ALA A 111 3.38 -11.34 -21.20
CA ALA A 111 3.85 -12.42 -22.05
C ALA A 111 2.98 -13.70 -21.99
N LYS A 112 2.24 -13.94 -20.90
CA LYS A 112 1.32 -15.09 -20.77
C LYS A 112 -0.07 -14.85 -21.39
N SER A 113 -0.37 -13.62 -21.81
CA SER A 113 -1.65 -13.26 -22.43
C SER A 113 -1.58 -13.20 -23.97
N VAL A 114 -0.47 -13.66 -24.56
CA VAL A 114 -0.20 -13.73 -26.01
C VAL A 114 -0.04 -15.18 -26.43
#